data_AF-A0A4U9IN16-F1
#
_entry.id   AF-A0A4U9IN16-F1
#
_cell.length_a   1.000
_cell.length_b   1.000
_cell.length_c   1.000
_cell.angle_alpha   90.00
_cell.angle_beta   90.00
_cell.angle_gamma   90.00
#
_symmetry.space_group_name_H-M   'P 1'
#
loop_
_entity.id
_entity.type
_entity.pdbx_description
1 polymer ?
#
loop_
_entity_poly.entity_id
_entity_poly.type
_entity_poly.pdbx_seq_one_letter_code
_entity_poly.pdbx_strand_id
1 'polypeptide(L)'
;MCAANKEKSNPLSSRQDLVAALNTLLAAVDTQFPAGLSRFSLGDTSAHYATDVAQMEGLSRVLWGLFPLIAAGDSTPYSDKYIAAIKQGTDPHSAGYWGEAGPYDQRLVEMAAYGLGLALLQENLTERFSERELMNLHAWLNQITDATMPDSNWNYFAIMVQLGFKRAGLPYDQQAIDRRFAMMDAYYLGDGWYSDGPGRPKDYYISMAFHFYGLIYATLSGDEARSEVLRQRSALFAEDFIYMSAPDGASVPFGRSLTYRFAMVAFWSAVAFSGLEVFTPGIVKGIILRHLRWWQQQPITDRDGILTLGFAYPNLAMCEDYNSPGSPYWALKTYLILALPESHPFWQADEQPLPALAETRVIPMPSRS
;
A
#
# COMPACT_ATOMS: atom_id res chain seq x y z
N MET A 1 37.49 -2.48 4.95
CA MET A 1 37.13 -1.69 6.13
C MET A 1 35.66 -1.97 6.40
N CYS A 2 35.35 -2.66 7.50
CA CYS A 2 33.96 -2.89 7.91
C CYS A 2 33.33 -1.54 8.24
N ALA A 3 32.34 -1.13 7.45
CA ALA A 3 31.42 -0.11 7.91
C ALA A 3 30.77 -0.66 9.18
N ALA A 4 30.98 0.04 10.30
CA ALA A 4 30.32 -0.28 11.55
C ALA A 4 28.81 -0.22 11.30
N ASN A 5 28.16 -1.40 11.29
CA ASN A 5 26.72 -1.50 11.43
C ASN A 5 26.37 -0.77 12.73
N LYS A 6 25.82 0.45 12.62
CA LYS A 6 24.98 0.98 13.69
C LYS A 6 23.89 -0.07 13.86
N GLU A 7 23.92 -0.82 14.96
CA GLU A 7 22.78 -1.61 15.40
C GLU A 7 21.57 -0.68 15.31
N LYS A 8 20.64 -0.98 14.41
CA LYS A 8 19.41 -0.21 14.31
C LYS A 8 18.66 -0.49 15.62
N SER A 9 18.67 0.49 16.51
CA SER A 9 18.28 0.35 17.93
C SER A 9 16.79 0.10 18.16
N ASN A 10 15.98 0.16 17.10
CA ASN A 10 14.54 -0.03 17.19
C ASN A 10 14.22 -1.54 17.09
N PRO A 11 13.69 -2.17 18.16
CA PRO A 11 13.43 -3.60 18.20
C PRO A 11 12.18 -4.02 17.41
N LEU A 12 11.35 -3.09 16.95
CA LEU A 12 10.10 -3.38 16.21
C LEU A 12 9.24 -4.44 16.91
N SER A 13 8.99 -4.24 18.21
CA SER A 13 8.28 -5.18 19.09
C SER A 13 6.90 -4.68 19.52
N SER A 14 6.69 -3.37 19.46
CA SER A 14 5.48 -2.67 19.91
C SER A 14 4.90 -1.77 18.82
N ARG A 15 3.70 -1.24 19.05
CA ARG A 15 3.10 -0.22 18.19
C ARG A 15 3.98 1.03 18.11
N GLN A 16 4.48 1.50 19.25
CA GLN A 16 5.32 2.69 19.36
C GLN A 16 6.64 2.53 18.60
N ASP A 17 7.24 1.33 18.65
CA ASP A 17 8.41 1.00 17.84
C ASP A 17 8.13 1.16 16.34
N LEU A 18 6.98 0.69 15.86
CA LEU A 18 6.60 0.80 14.45
C LEU A 18 6.28 2.24 14.06
N VAL A 19 5.64 3.01 14.93
CA VAL A 19 5.44 4.45 14.74
C VAL A 19 6.80 5.16 14.62
N ALA A 20 7.78 4.84 15.46
CA ALA A 20 9.12 5.44 15.41
C ALA A 20 9.88 5.04 14.13
N ALA A 21 9.76 3.79 13.70
CA ALA A 21 10.39 3.31 12.46
C ALA A 21 9.78 3.98 11.22
N LEU A 22 8.44 4.07 11.16
CA LEU A 22 7.74 4.77 10.09
C LEU A 22 8.15 6.24 10.06
N ASN A 23 8.16 6.92 11.21
CA ASN A 23 8.57 8.33 11.29
C ASN A 23 10.02 8.54 10.85
N THR A 24 10.91 7.57 11.06
CA THR A 24 12.29 7.65 10.57
C THR A 24 12.32 7.68 9.03
N LEU A 25 11.55 6.80 8.37
CA LEU A 25 11.44 6.78 6.91
C LEU A 25 10.75 8.05 6.38
N LEU A 26 9.66 8.48 7.01
CA LEU A 26 8.91 9.65 6.58
C LEU A 26 9.72 10.94 6.78
N ALA A 27 10.48 11.08 7.87
CA ALA A 27 11.36 12.24 8.10
C ALA A 27 12.50 12.34 7.08
N ALA A 28 13.05 11.21 6.62
CA ALA A 28 14.05 11.18 5.57
C ALA A 28 13.48 11.72 4.23
N VAL A 29 12.27 11.29 3.87
CA VAL A 29 11.55 11.83 2.70
C VAL A 29 11.22 13.31 2.88
N ASP A 30 10.70 13.66 4.06
CA ASP A 30 10.25 15.01 4.38
C ASP A 30 11.38 16.04 4.24
N THR A 31 12.60 15.65 4.60
CA THR A 31 13.81 16.46 4.45
C THR A 31 14.10 16.83 2.99
N GLN A 32 13.74 15.95 2.04
CA GLN A 32 13.87 16.20 0.61
C GLN A 32 12.70 16.99 0.02
N PHE A 33 11.65 17.25 0.80
CA PHE A 33 10.42 17.84 0.32
C PHE A 33 10.30 19.32 0.77
N PRO A 34 10.60 20.29 -0.12
CA PRO A 34 10.46 21.71 0.22
C PRO A 34 9.00 22.08 0.49
N ALA A 35 8.79 22.95 1.48
CA ALA A 35 7.48 23.50 1.76
C ALA A 35 6.96 24.32 0.56
N GLY A 36 5.66 24.23 0.31
CA GLY A 36 5.01 25.00 -0.76
C GLY A 36 5.14 24.40 -2.16
N LEU A 37 5.62 23.16 -2.29
CA LEU A 37 5.59 22.39 -3.53
C LEU A 37 4.55 21.27 -3.47
N SER A 38 4.08 20.81 -4.63
CA SER A 38 3.18 19.65 -4.77
C SER A 38 3.88 18.40 -5.31
N ARG A 39 5.18 18.50 -5.61
CA ARG A 39 6.02 17.46 -6.21
C ARG A 39 7.47 17.69 -5.80
N PHE A 40 8.24 16.62 -5.63
CA PHE A 40 9.65 16.69 -5.24
C PHE A 40 10.43 15.48 -5.75
N SER A 41 11.75 15.64 -5.94
CA SER A 41 12.62 14.56 -6.40
C SER A 41 13.13 13.72 -5.24
N LEU A 42 13.18 12.40 -5.44
CA LEU A 42 13.82 11.44 -4.54
C LEU A 42 15.08 10.80 -5.15
N GLY A 43 15.47 11.23 -6.35
CA GLY A 43 16.65 10.73 -7.06
C GLY A 43 16.59 10.99 -8.56
N ASP A 44 17.66 10.61 -9.26
CA ASP A 44 17.88 10.96 -10.67
C ASP A 44 17.65 9.78 -11.64
N THR A 45 16.96 8.73 -11.19
CA THR A 45 16.54 7.62 -12.08
C THR A 45 15.18 7.91 -12.70
N SER A 46 14.89 7.26 -13.83
CA SER A 46 13.68 7.47 -14.62
C SER A 46 12.82 6.21 -14.71
N ALA A 47 11.51 6.40 -14.81
CA ALA A 47 10.57 5.39 -15.28
C ALA A 47 10.13 5.71 -16.73
N HIS A 48 9.29 4.87 -17.33
CA HIS A 48 8.75 5.11 -18.69
C HIS A 48 7.80 6.32 -18.80
N TYR A 49 7.37 6.90 -17.67
CA TYR A 49 6.52 8.09 -17.59
C TYR A 49 7.32 9.35 -17.20
N ALA A 50 6.69 10.52 -17.37
CA ALA A 50 7.34 11.81 -17.17
C ALA A 50 7.86 12.03 -15.74
N THR A 51 8.96 12.77 -15.62
CA THR A 51 9.64 13.04 -14.34
C THR A 51 8.73 13.72 -13.32
N ASP A 52 7.84 14.61 -13.75
CA ASP A 52 6.90 15.27 -12.84
C ASP A 52 5.88 14.31 -12.23
N VAL A 53 5.43 13.32 -12.99
CA VAL A 53 4.57 12.23 -12.48
C VAL A 53 5.35 11.36 -11.50
N ALA A 54 6.62 11.06 -11.77
CA ALA A 54 7.49 10.34 -10.82
C ALA A 54 7.72 11.10 -9.50
N GLN A 55 7.81 12.44 -9.56
CA GLN A 55 7.92 13.28 -8.37
C GLN A 55 6.61 13.33 -7.56
N MET A 56 5.45 13.28 -8.23
CA MET A 56 4.14 13.17 -7.60
C MET A 56 3.91 11.78 -6.98
N GLU A 57 4.39 10.72 -7.64
CA GLU A 57 4.37 9.35 -7.10
C GLU A 57 5.10 9.27 -5.75
N GLY A 58 6.29 9.86 -5.62
CA GLY A 58 7.03 9.87 -4.35
C GLY A 58 6.21 10.45 -3.19
N LEU A 59 5.46 11.52 -3.47
CA LEU A 59 4.52 12.12 -2.51
C LEU A 59 3.36 11.17 -2.19
N SER A 60 2.77 10.55 -3.21
CA SER A 60 1.59 9.68 -3.04
C SER A 60 1.94 8.41 -2.26
N ARG A 61 3.12 7.83 -2.51
CA ARG A 61 3.51 6.56 -1.90
C ARG A 61 3.80 6.65 -0.41
N VAL A 62 4.21 7.82 0.10
CA VAL A 62 4.34 8.02 1.55
C VAL A 62 3.00 8.03 2.28
N LEU A 63 1.91 8.34 1.59
CA LEU A 63 0.57 8.38 2.17
C LEU A 63 0.08 7.00 2.63
N TRP A 64 0.61 5.90 2.06
CA TRP A 64 0.31 4.53 2.52
C TRP A 64 0.72 4.28 3.98
N GLY A 65 1.72 5.01 4.50
CA GLY A 65 2.08 4.97 5.92
C GLY A 65 1.48 6.13 6.71
N LEU A 66 1.45 7.33 6.13
CA LEU A 66 0.99 8.55 6.81
C LEU A 66 -0.50 8.50 7.17
N PHE A 67 -1.38 8.05 6.26
CA PHE A 67 -2.82 8.05 6.54
C PHE A 67 -3.24 7.04 7.63
N PRO A 68 -2.76 5.78 7.63
CA PRO A 68 -3.01 4.86 8.75
C PRO A 68 -2.56 5.42 10.10
N LEU A 69 -1.40 6.10 10.14
CA LEU A 69 -0.87 6.71 11.36
C LEU A 69 -1.79 7.83 11.88
N ILE A 70 -2.20 8.76 11.00
CA ILE A 70 -3.12 9.85 11.36
C ILE A 70 -4.49 9.29 11.79
N ALA A 71 -4.97 8.22 11.14
CA ALA A 71 -6.27 7.62 11.45
C ALA A 71 -6.36 7.06 12.86
N ALA A 72 -5.23 6.66 13.44
CA ALA A 72 -5.16 6.22 14.84
C ALA A 72 -4.94 7.36 15.85
N GLY A 73 -4.93 8.61 15.39
CA GLY A 73 -4.81 9.80 16.24
C GLY A 73 -3.36 10.24 16.52
N ASP A 74 -2.37 9.60 15.90
CA ASP A 74 -0.98 10.01 16.02
C ASP A 74 -0.70 11.27 15.19
N SER A 75 -0.08 12.27 15.80
CA SER A 75 0.36 13.48 15.10
C SER A 75 1.76 13.29 14.51
N THR A 76 1.97 13.74 13.28
CA THR A 76 3.31 13.92 12.70
C THR A 76 3.54 15.37 12.31
N PRO A 77 4.76 15.91 12.51
CA PRO A 77 5.05 17.33 12.29
C PRO A 77 4.95 17.74 10.81
N TYR A 78 4.97 16.78 9.89
CA TYR A 78 4.93 17.03 8.45
C TYR A 78 3.55 16.84 7.83
N SER A 79 2.56 16.29 8.55
CA SER A 79 1.21 16.02 8.02
C SER A 79 0.60 17.23 7.30
N ASP A 80 0.69 18.43 7.89
CA ASP A 80 0.19 19.67 7.30
C ASP A 80 0.86 20.03 5.97
N LYS A 81 2.18 19.78 5.86
CA LYS A 81 2.94 20.01 4.63
C LYS A 81 2.44 19.12 3.50
N TYR A 82 2.18 17.84 3.79
CA TYR A 82 1.60 16.92 2.81
C TYR A 82 0.17 17.32 2.43
N ILE A 83 -0.69 17.68 3.38
CA ILE A 83 -2.05 18.15 3.06
C ILE A 83 -2.02 19.42 2.19
N ALA A 84 -1.13 20.38 2.47
CA ALA A 84 -0.94 21.56 1.64
C ALA A 84 -0.51 21.22 0.21
N ALA A 85 0.37 20.23 0.06
CA ALA A 85 0.81 19.74 -1.24
C ALA A 85 -0.32 19.12 -2.05
N ILE A 86 -1.21 18.36 -1.40
CA ILE A 86 -2.41 17.78 -2.03
C ILE A 86 -3.30 18.89 -2.58
N LYS A 87 -3.60 19.91 -1.75
CA LYS A 87 -4.42 21.06 -2.17
C LYS A 87 -3.87 21.74 -3.42
N GLN A 88 -2.55 21.97 -3.46
CA GLN A 88 -1.88 22.58 -4.60
C GLN A 88 -1.82 21.65 -5.82
N GLY A 89 -1.65 20.35 -5.59
CA GLY A 89 -1.55 19.32 -6.62
C GLY A 89 -2.85 19.06 -7.36
N THR A 90 -3.98 19.23 -6.67
CA THR A 90 -5.31 19.01 -7.24
C THR A 90 -5.99 20.28 -7.77
N ASP A 91 -5.41 21.46 -7.55
CA ASP A 91 -5.95 22.73 -8.04
C ASP A 91 -5.53 22.99 -9.50
N PRO A 92 -6.46 22.99 -10.49
CA PRO A 92 -6.13 23.22 -11.89
C PRO A 92 -5.57 24.61 -12.20
N HIS A 93 -5.69 25.57 -11.28
CA HIS A 93 -5.14 26.92 -11.42
C HIS A 93 -3.78 27.10 -10.72
N SER A 94 -3.32 26.09 -9.99
CA SER A 94 -2.02 26.08 -9.33
C SER A 94 -0.90 25.77 -10.31
N ALA A 95 0.25 26.44 -10.17
CA ALA A 95 1.48 26.04 -10.88
C ALA A 95 1.97 24.64 -10.46
N GLY A 96 1.49 24.16 -9.31
CA GLY A 96 1.71 22.81 -8.79
C GLY A 96 0.71 21.77 -9.28
N TYR A 97 -0.23 22.08 -10.19
CA TYR A 97 -1.23 21.11 -10.64
C TYR A 97 -0.59 19.84 -11.21
N TRP A 98 -1.10 18.68 -10.82
CA TRP A 98 -0.64 17.36 -11.28
C TRP A 98 -1.16 16.98 -12.67
N GLY A 99 -2.04 17.81 -13.25
CA GLY A 99 -2.57 17.61 -14.59
C GLY A 99 -3.66 16.54 -14.68
N GLU A 100 -4.23 16.41 -15.88
CA GLU A 100 -5.24 15.40 -16.23
C GLU A 100 -4.61 14.04 -16.54
N ALA A 101 -5.13 12.97 -15.95
CA ALA A 101 -4.73 11.59 -16.20
C ALA A 101 -5.25 11.08 -17.55
N GLY A 102 -4.36 10.52 -18.36
CA GLY A 102 -4.71 9.86 -19.62
C GLY A 102 -4.96 8.36 -19.49
N PRO A 103 -5.17 7.65 -20.62
CA PRO A 103 -5.16 6.19 -20.65
C PRO A 103 -3.84 5.62 -20.13
N TYR A 104 -3.90 4.57 -19.31
CA TYR A 104 -2.72 3.85 -18.78
C TYR A 104 -1.73 4.72 -17.99
N ASP A 105 -2.23 5.78 -17.35
CA ASP A 105 -1.40 6.78 -16.67
C ASP A 105 -1.02 6.39 -15.24
N GLN A 106 0.24 6.63 -14.85
CA GLN A 106 0.73 6.35 -13.50
C GLN A 106 -0.06 7.11 -12.42
N ARG A 107 -0.59 8.30 -12.71
CA ARG A 107 -1.42 9.05 -11.75
C ARG A 107 -2.60 8.23 -11.25
N LEU A 108 -3.20 7.40 -12.11
CA LEU A 108 -4.32 6.50 -11.74
C LEU A 108 -3.91 5.50 -10.66
N VAL A 109 -2.67 5.01 -10.69
CA VAL A 109 -2.12 4.12 -9.66
C VAL A 109 -2.03 4.83 -8.31
N GLU A 110 -1.53 6.07 -8.35
CA GLU A 110 -1.24 6.84 -7.15
C GLU A 110 -2.52 7.36 -6.46
N MET A 111 -3.61 7.58 -7.21
CA MET A 111 -4.92 7.99 -6.68
C MET A 111 -5.46 7.05 -5.58
N ALA A 112 -5.09 5.77 -5.60
CA ALA A 112 -5.56 4.79 -4.61
C ALA A 112 -5.15 5.12 -3.17
N ALA A 113 -3.99 5.78 -2.97
CA ALA A 113 -3.55 6.17 -1.63
C ALA A 113 -4.47 7.22 -1.00
N TYR A 114 -4.99 8.14 -1.82
CA TYR A 114 -5.96 9.16 -1.43
C TYR A 114 -7.33 8.54 -1.14
N GLY A 115 -7.75 7.55 -1.93
CA GLY A 115 -8.92 6.73 -1.66
C GLY A 115 -8.87 6.06 -0.28
N LEU A 116 -7.72 5.47 0.08
CA LEU A 116 -7.50 4.94 1.43
C LEU A 116 -7.59 6.05 2.49
N GLY A 117 -6.95 7.20 2.27
CA GLY A 117 -6.97 8.33 3.18
C GLY A 117 -8.40 8.81 3.49
N LEU A 118 -9.20 9.04 2.45
CA LEU A 118 -10.61 9.39 2.59
C LEU A 118 -11.41 8.30 3.33
N ALA A 119 -11.15 7.03 3.03
CA ALA A 119 -11.86 5.91 3.65
C ALA A 119 -11.60 5.76 5.16
N LEU A 120 -10.35 5.99 5.58
CA LEU A 120 -9.94 5.89 6.98
C LEU A 120 -10.29 7.16 7.77
N LEU A 121 -9.97 8.34 7.22
CA LEU A 121 -10.05 9.60 7.95
C LEU A 121 -11.41 10.29 7.87
N GLN A 122 -12.19 10.06 6.80
CA GLN A 122 -13.52 10.64 6.63
C GLN A 122 -13.51 12.16 6.87
N GLU A 123 -14.39 12.66 7.75
CA GLU A 123 -14.50 14.08 8.13
C GLU A 123 -13.18 14.67 8.63
N ASN A 124 -12.36 13.90 9.36
CA ASN A 124 -11.06 14.37 9.86
C ASN A 124 -10.09 14.78 8.73
N LEU A 125 -10.25 14.22 7.53
CA LEU A 125 -9.49 14.64 6.35
C LEU A 125 -10.21 15.76 5.61
N THR A 126 -11.51 15.63 5.34
CA THR A 126 -12.24 16.59 4.51
C THR A 126 -12.34 17.98 5.15
N GLU A 127 -12.45 18.06 6.48
CA GLU A 127 -12.46 19.34 7.23
C GLU A 127 -11.13 20.11 7.14
N ARG A 128 -10.06 19.46 6.67
CA ARG A 128 -8.78 20.11 6.41
C ARG A 128 -8.79 20.92 5.10
N PHE A 129 -9.82 20.77 4.28
CA PHE A 129 -9.98 21.41 2.98
C PHE A 129 -11.14 22.42 3.04
N SER A 130 -10.97 23.57 2.38
CA SER A 130 -12.13 24.40 2.03
C SER A 130 -13.00 23.69 1.01
N GLU A 131 -14.26 24.11 0.85
CA GLU A 131 -15.20 23.55 -0.12
C GLU A 131 -14.60 23.46 -1.53
N ARG A 132 -13.95 24.54 -1.99
CA ARG A 132 -13.28 24.56 -3.30
C ARG A 132 -12.12 23.57 -3.39
N GLU A 133 -11.28 23.49 -2.36
CA GLU A 133 -10.15 22.56 -2.35
C GLU A 133 -10.63 21.09 -2.33
N LEU A 134 -11.74 20.81 -1.64
CA LEU A 134 -12.35 19.49 -1.59
C LEU A 134 -12.99 19.12 -2.94
N MET A 135 -13.65 20.07 -3.62
CA MET A 135 -14.13 19.89 -4.99
C MET A 135 -12.99 19.61 -5.97
N ASN A 136 -11.86 20.31 -5.84
CA ASN A 136 -10.68 20.08 -6.66
C ASN A 136 -10.10 18.67 -6.43
N LEU A 137 -9.97 18.25 -5.17
CA LEU A 137 -9.52 16.90 -4.82
C LEU A 137 -10.47 15.84 -5.39
N HIS A 138 -11.79 16.01 -5.22
CA HIS A 138 -12.80 15.12 -5.78
C HIS A 138 -12.69 15.03 -7.30
N ALA A 139 -12.66 16.18 -7.99
CA ALA A 139 -12.58 16.24 -9.45
C ALA A 139 -11.31 15.56 -9.98
N TRP A 140 -10.16 15.80 -9.35
CA TRP A 140 -8.89 15.18 -9.73
C TRP A 140 -8.92 13.66 -9.55
N LEU A 141 -9.39 13.18 -8.39
CA LEU A 141 -9.50 11.75 -8.11
C LEU A 141 -10.55 11.06 -9.00
N ASN A 142 -11.67 11.72 -9.30
CA ASN A 142 -12.78 11.13 -10.06
C ASN A 142 -12.44 10.86 -11.53
N GLN A 143 -11.30 11.36 -12.04
CA GLN A 143 -10.80 11.01 -13.37
C GLN A 143 -10.57 9.50 -13.54
N ILE A 144 -10.33 8.77 -12.45
CA ILE A 144 -10.07 7.31 -12.49
C ILE A 144 -11.32 6.47 -12.78
N THR A 145 -12.51 7.00 -12.52
CA THR A 145 -13.78 6.25 -12.48
C THR A 145 -14.00 5.46 -13.77
N ASP A 146 -13.89 6.15 -14.90
CA ASP A 146 -14.06 5.57 -16.23
C ASP A 146 -12.75 5.56 -17.04
N ALA A 147 -11.60 5.71 -16.36
CA ALA A 147 -10.31 5.70 -17.03
C ALA A 147 -10.04 4.36 -17.72
N THR A 148 -9.43 4.44 -18.91
CA THR A 148 -8.91 3.27 -19.61
C THR A 148 -7.63 2.81 -18.90
N MET A 149 -7.67 1.59 -18.34
CA MET A 149 -6.60 1.00 -17.55
C MET A 149 -6.29 -0.41 -18.06
N PRO A 150 -5.11 -0.97 -17.76
CA PRO A 150 -4.84 -2.37 -18.04
C PRO A 150 -5.84 -3.28 -17.32
N ASP A 151 -6.21 -4.39 -17.96
CA ASP A 151 -6.98 -5.47 -17.35
C ASP A 151 -6.14 -6.20 -16.31
N SER A 152 -6.04 -5.63 -15.10
CA SER A 152 -5.20 -6.16 -14.02
C SER A 152 -5.64 -5.63 -12.65
N ASN A 153 -4.76 -5.74 -11.65
CA ASN A 153 -4.91 -5.11 -10.33
C ASN A 153 -5.27 -3.61 -10.36
N TRP A 154 -5.08 -2.90 -11.48
CA TRP A 154 -5.43 -1.48 -11.61
C TRP A 154 -6.91 -1.19 -11.35
N ASN A 155 -7.78 -2.18 -11.55
CA ASN A 155 -9.20 -2.05 -11.23
C ASN A 155 -9.44 -1.74 -9.72
N TYR A 156 -8.56 -2.19 -8.83
CA TYR A 156 -8.65 -1.83 -7.41
C TYR A 156 -8.39 -0.36 -7.13
N PHE A 157 -7.59 0.34 -7.95
CA PHE A 157 -7.31 1.75 -7.70
C PHE A 157 -8.56 2.61 -7.82
N ALA A 158 -9.38 2.36 -8.86
CA ALA A 158 -10.69 2.99 -9.01
C ALA A 158 -11.63 2.62 -7.85
N ILE A 159 -11.68 1.34 -7.47
CA ILE A 159 -12.51 0.88 -6.36
C ILE A 159 -12.13 1.56 -5.04
N MET A 160 -10.84 1.70 -4.75
CA MET A 160 -10.36 2.36 -3.54
C MET A 160 -10.71 3.85 -3.51
N VAL A 161 -10.65 4.54 -4.65
CA VAL A 161 -11.06 5.95 -4.77
C VAL A 161 -12.56 6.09 -4.52
N GLN A 162 -13.38 5.25 -5.16
CA GLN A 162 -14.84 5.28 -4.98
C GLN A 162 -15.26 4.89 -3.55
N LEU A 163 -14.60 3.91 -2.94
CA LEU A 163 -14.76 3.58 -1.52
C LEU A 163 -14.42 4.78 -0.63
N GLY A 164 -13.32 5.48 -0.92
CA GLY A 164 -12.92 6.70 -0.24
C GLY A 164 -14.00 7.77 -0.29
N PHE A 165 -14.53 8.06 -1.48
CA PHE A 165 -15.63 9.02 -1.64
C PHE A 165 -16.86 8.62 -0.82
N LYS A 166 -17.32 7.36 -0.95
CA LYS A 166 -18.47 6.84 -0.19
C LYS A 166 -18.29 7.05 1.31
N ARG A 167 -17.12 6.73 1.84
CA ARG A 167 -16.79 6.81 3.26
C ARG A 167 -16.67 8.25 3.76
N ALA A 168 -16.14 9.14 2.94
CA ALA A 168 -15.99 10.56 3.27
C ALA A 168 -17.25 11.40 2.99
N GLY A 169 -18.38 10.78 2.62
CA GLY A 169 -19.62 11.48 2.30
C GLY A 169 -19.58 12.29 1.00
N LEU A 170 -18.62 11.99 0.11
CA LEU A 170 -18.48 12.64 -1.19
C LEU A 170 -19.28 11.90 -2.28
N PRO A 171 -19.64 12.55 -3.39
CA PRO A 171 -20.28 11.88 -4.52
C PRO A 171 -19.42 10.72 -5.03
N TYR A 172 -20.03 9.53 -5.14
CA TYR A 172 -19.37 8.31 -5.62
C TYR A 172 -20.26 7.58 -6.62
N ASP A 173 -19.67 6.73 -7.46
CA ASP A 173 -20.35 5.89 -8.44
C ASP A 173 -20.26 4.41 -8.02
N GLN A 174 -21.36 3.88 -7.49
CA GLN A 174 -21.48 2.46 -7.15
C GLN A 174 -21.38 1.57 -8.41
N GLN A 175 -21.91 2.02 -9.56
CA GLN A 175 -21.84 1.21 -10.78
C GLN A 175 -20.39 1.10 -11.27
N ALA A 176 -19.55 2.12 -11.06
CA ALA A 176 -18.12 2.03 -11.35
C ALA A 176 -17.45 0.95 -10.50
N ILE A 177 -17.78 0.87 -9.20
CA ILE A 177 -17.30 -0.21 -8.33
C ILE A 177 -17.72 -1.58 -8.87
N ASP A 178 -19.01 -1.73 -9.19
CA ASP A 178 -19.59 -3.00 -9.65
C ASP A 178 -18.96 -3.47 -10.97
N ARG A 179 -18.79 -2.56 -11.94
CA ARG A 179 -18.13 -2.86 -13.23
C ARG A 179 -16.69 -3.34 -13.03
N ARG A 180 -15.93 -2.69 -12.15
CA ARG A 180 -14.52 -3.04 -11.88
C ARG A 180 -14.41 -4.38 -11.15
N PHE A 181 -15.31 -4.68 -10.21
CA PHE A 181 -15.37 -6.02 -9.60
C PHE A 181 -15.75 -7.10 -10.60
N ALA A 182 -16.68 -6.85 -11.51
CA ALA A 182 -17.03 -7.82 -12.56
C ALA A 182 -15.81 -8.20 -13.42
N MET A 183 -14.93 -7.24 -13.74
CA MET A 183 -13.66 -7.53 -14.42
C MET A 183 -12.72 -8.38 -13.55
N MET A 184 -12.60 -8.05 -12.26
CA MET A 184 -11.73 -8.79 -11.33
C MET A 184 -12.21 -10.20 -11.02
N ASP A 185 -13.52 -10.44 -11.05
CA ASP A 185 -14.08 -11.78 -10.93
C ASP A 185 -13.65 -12.69 -12.10
N ALA A 186 -13.47 -12.13 -13.30
CA ALA A 186 -12.92 -12.88 -14.44
C ALA A 186 -11.43 -13.24 -14.29
N TYR A 187 -10.73 -12.60 -13.35
CA TYR A 187 -9.32 -12.90 -13.06
C TYR A 187 -9.15 -13.96 -11.96
N TYR A 188 -10.23 -14.33 -11.27
CA TYR A 188 -10.19 -15.32 -10.21
C TYR A 188 -9.99 -16.72 -10.79
N LEU A 189 -9.00 -17.45 -10.27
CA LEU A 189 -8.62 -18.76 -10.77
C LEU A 189 -9.09 -19.91 -9.88
N GLY A 190 -9.75 -19.62 -8.76
CA GLY A 190 -10.07 -20.59 -7.72
C GLY A 190 -9.06 -20.58 -6.57
N ASP A 191 -9.44 -21.19 -5.45
CA ASP A 191 -8.57 -21.42 -4.27
C ASP A 191 -7.87 -20.17 -3.72
N GLY A 192 -8.53 -19.02 -3.80
CA GLY A 192 -7.97 -17.74 -3.37
C GLY A 192 -7.01 -17.10 -4.37
N TRP A 193 -6.60 -17.78 -5.43
CA TRP A 193 -5.64 -17.26 -6.41
C TRP A 193 -6.30 -16.45 -7.53
N TYR A 194 -5.60 -15.40 -7.95
CA TYR A 194 -5.95 -14.58 -9.11
C TYR A 194 -4.82 -14.63 -10.14
N SER A 195 -5.13 -14.40 -11.42
CA SER A 195 -4.14 -13.88 -12.36
C SER A 195 -4.15 -12.35 -12.32
N ASP A 196 -3.01 -11.68 -12.44
CA ASP A 196 -2.96 -10.21 -12.53
C ASP A 196 -3.45 -9.69 -13.91
N GLY A 197 -4.57 -10.20 -14.39
CA GLY A 197 -5.07 -10.08 -15.75
C GLY A 197 -4.88 -11.34 -16.60
N PRO A 198 -5.58 -11.45 -17.74
CA PRO A 198 -5.47 -12.60 -18.63
C PRO A 198 -4.02 -12.88 -19.05
N GLY A 199 -3.54 -14.10 -18.78
CA GLY A 199 -2.19 -14.54 -19.14
C GLY A 199 -1.04 -13.91 -18.34
N ARG A 200 -1.34 -13.14 -17.28
CA ARG A 200 -0.33 -12.46 -16.45
C ARG A 200 0.21 -13.33 -15.32
N PRO A 201 1.39 -12.98 -14.75
CA PRO A 201 1.99 -13.71 -13.64
C PRO A 201 1.12 -13.75 -12.37
N LYS A 202 1.40 -14.71 -11.50
CA LYS A 202 0.79 -14.91 -10.19
C LYS A 202 1.76 -14.53 -9.07
N ASP A 203 2.31 -13.32 -9.17
CA ASP A 203 3.37 -12.83 -8.28
C ASP A 203 2.78 -12.09 -7.06
N TYR A 204 3.62 -11.36 -6.33
CA TYR A 204 3.20 -10.64 -5.12
C TYR A 204 2.08 -9.62 -5.35
N TYR A 205 1.69 -9.25 -6.57
CA TYR A 205 0.50 -8.40 -6.78
C TYR A 205 -0.79 -9.05 -6.25
N ILE A 206 -0.85 -10.38 -6.16
CA ILE A 206 -1.98 -11.07 -5.53
C ILE A 206 -2.07 -10.69 -4.04
N SER A 207 -0.94 -10.72 -3.32
CA SER A 207 -0.85 -10.26 -1.93
C SER A 207 -1.01 -8.73 -1.83
N MET A 208 -0.18 -7.97 -2.55
CA MET A 208 -0.01 -6.51 -2.42
C MET A 208 -1.17 -5.69 -2.98
N ALA A 209 -1.99 -6.27 -3.85
CA ALA A 209 -3.10 -5.58 -4.48
C ALA A 209 -4.42 -6.35 -4.28
N PHE A 210 -4.55 -7.57 -4.81
CA PHE A 210 -5.84 -8.25 -4.82
C PHE A 210 -6.41 -8.48 -3.41
N HIS A 211 -5.66 -9.14 -2.54
CA HIS A 211 -6.13 -9.39 -1.18
C HIS A 211 -5.97 -8.17 -0.28
N PHE A 212 -4.90 -7.38 -0.43
CA PHE A 212 -4.71 -6.15 0.34
C PHE A 212 -5.89 -5.19 0.18
N TYR A 213 -6.22 -4.79 -1.06
CA TYR A 213 -7.35 -3.90 -1.33
C TYR A 213 -8.69 -4.57 -1.10
N GLY A 214 -8.79 -5.86 -1.45
CA GLY A 214 -10.00 -6.65 -1.21
C GLY A 214 -10.41 -6.67 0.25
N LEU A 215 -9.47 -6.90 1.18
CA LEU A 215 -9.77 -6.91 2.62
C LEU A 215 -10.08 -5.52 3.17
N ILE A 216 -9.42 -4.46 2.67
CA ILE A 216 -9.77 -3.08 3.04
C ILE A 216 -11.20 -2.76 2.61
N TYR A 217 -11.57 -3.08 1.36
CA TYR A 217 -12.93 -2.91 0.86
C TYR A 217 -13.94 -3.73 1.67
N ALA A 218 -13.63 -5.00 1.95
CA ALA A 218 -14.49 -5.90 2.72
C ALA A 218 -14.68 -5.48 4.19
N THR A 219 -13.87 -4.54 4.67
CA THR A 219 -13.94 -4.01 6.03
C THR A 219 -14.70 -2.69 6.08
N LEU A 220 -14.56 -1.85 5.06
CA LEU A 220 -15.05 -0.47 5.10
C LEU A 220 -16.28 -0.21 4.23
N SER A 221 -16.58 -1.05 3.23
CA SER A 221 -17.58 -0.73 2.21
C SER A 221 -19.04 -0.76 2.67
N GLY A 222 -19.37 -1.60 3.65
CA GLY A 222 -20.75 -1.96 4.00
C GLY A 222 -21.48 -2.80 2.94
N ASP A 223 -20.79 -3.29 1.90
CA ASP A 223 -21.32 -4.24 0.94
C ASP A 223 -21.08 -5.67 1.45
N GLU A 224 -22.04 -6.20 2.22
CA GLU A 224 -21.90 -7.51 2.88
C GLU A 224 -21.68 -8.65 1.88
N ALA A 225 -22.39 -8.64 0.75
CA ALA A 225 -22.30 -9.72 -0.24
C ALA A 225 -20.91 -9.78 -0.88
N ARG A 226 -20.37 -8.63 -1.29
CA ARG A 226 -19.01 -8.57 -1.85
C ARG A 226 -17.95 -8.83 -0.78
N SER A 227 -18.17 -8.34 0.44
CA SER A 227 -17.25 -8.51 1.57
C SER A 227 -17.05 -9.98 1.92
N GLU A 228 -18.13 -10.77 1.96
CA GLU A 228 -18.06 -12.21 2.23
C GLU A 228 -17.20 -12.94 1.19
N VAL A 229 -17.43 -12.66 -0.10
CA VAL A 229 -16.64 -13.27 -1.19
C VAL A 229 -15.16 -12.92 -1.07
N LEU A 230 -14.83 -11.65 -0.79
CA LEU A 230 -13.43 -11.21 -0.67
C LEU A 230 -12.74 -11.82 0.56
N ARG A 231 -13.45 -11.97 1.67
CA ARG A 231 -12.95 -12.60 2.90
C ARG A 231 -12.72 -14.09 2.68
N GLN A 232 -13.67 -14.80 2.07
CA GLN A 232 -13.55 -16.21 1.75
C GLN A 232 -12.33 -16.49 0.85
N ARG A 233 -12.19 -15.73 -0.25
CA ARG A 233 -11.04 -15.88 -1.16
C ARG A 233 -9.72 -15.56 -0.46
N SER A 234 -9.69 -14.57 0.43
CA SER A 234 -8.50 -14.23 1.22
C SER A 234 -8.14 -15.31 2.25
N ALA A 235 -9.13 -15.98 2.83
CA ALA A 235 -8.89 -17.09 3.75
C ALA A 235 -8.21 -18.27 3.04
N LEU A 236 -8.70 -18.65 1.86
CA LEU A 236 -8.08 -19.68 1.02
C LEU A 236 -6.64 -19.32 0.64
N PHE A 237 -6.40 -18.07 0.20
CA PHE A 237 -5.07 -17.61 -0.15
C PHE A 237 -4.10 -17.64 1.03
N ALA A 238 -4.56 -17.35 2.25
CA ALA A 238 -3.72 -17.34 3.44
C ALA A 238 -3.10 -18.71 3.75
N GLU A 239 -3.81 -19.81 3.44
CA GLU A 239 -3.31 -21.17 3.64
C GLU A 239 -2.06 -21.48 2.81
N ASP A 240 -1.98 -20.93 1.59
CA ASP A 240 -0.83 -21.11 0.71
C ASP A 240 0.23 -20.03 0.97
N PHE A 241 -0.19 -18.78 1.15
CA PHE A 241 0.72 -17.64 1.22
C PHE A 241 1.61 -17.66 2.47
N ILE A 242 1.20 -18.34 3.55
CA ILE A 242 2.03 -18.49 4.74
C ILE A 242 3.35 -19.22 4.45
N TYR A 243 3.40 -20.09 3.44
CA TYR A 243 4.62 -20.80 3.00
C TYR A 243 5.63 -19.88 2.32
N MET A 244 5.25 -18.65 1.96
CA MET A 244 6.16 -17.63 1.42
C MET A 244 6.88 -16.83 2.53
N SER A 245 6.59 -17.13 3.80
CA SER A 245 7.18 -16.48 4.97
C SER A 245 8.18 -17.40 5.67
N ALA A 246 9.42 -16.96 5.83
CA ALA A 246 10.44 -17.69 6.56
C ALA A 246 10.38 -17.40 8.07
N PRO A 247 10.82 -18.34 8.94
CA PRO A 247 10.84 -18.14 10.40
C PRO A 247 11.68 -16.93 10.86
N ASP A 248 12.70 -16.54 10.10
CA ASP A 248 13.56 -15.38 10.38
C ASP A 248 13.00 -14.04 9.85
N GLY A 249 11.88 -14.09 9.13
CA GLY A 249 11.24 -12.93 8.51
C GLY A 249 11.57 -12.72 7.04
N ALA A 250 12.48 -13.48 6.43
CA ALA A 250 12.71 -13.39 4.98
C ALA A 250 11.46 -13.82 4.19
N SER A 251 11.34 -13.33 2.95
CA SER A 251 10.35 -13.80 1.98
C SER A 251 11.04 -14.24 0.69
N VAL A 252 10.42 -15.19 -0.02
CA VAL A 252 10.95 -15.69 -1.29
C VAL A 252 10.98 -14.56 -2.32
N PRO A 253 12.12 -14.24 -2.97
CA PRO A 253 12.17 -13.23 -4.03
C PRO A 253 11.54 -13.78 -5.32
N PHE A 254 10.22 -13.63 -5.45
CA PHE A 254 9.43 -14.26 -6.51
C PHE A 254 8.62 -13.24 -7.32
N GLY A 255 8.80 -13.27 -8.64
CA GLY A 255 8.05 -12.45 -9.57
C GLY A 255 8.55 -11.01 -9.68
N ARG A 256 7.67 -10.11 -10.11
CA ARG A 256 7.99 -8.71 -10.39
C ARG A 256 7.86 -7.83 -9.14
N SER A 257 8.34 -6.60 -9.23
CA SER A 257 8.10 -5.53 -8.25
C SER A 257 8.68 -5.79 -6.87
N LEU A 258 9.79 -6.52 -6.81
CA LEU A 258 10.49 -6.81 -5.56
C LEU A 258 11.10 -5.55 -4.91
N THR A 259 11.22 -4.45 -5.66
CA THR A 259 11.64 -3.12 -5.16
C THR A 259 10.70 -2.55 -4.09
N TYR A 260 9.49 -3.09 -3.96
CA TYR A 260 8.54 -2.69 -2.90
C TYR A 260 8.82 -3.39 -1.57
N ARG A 261 9.82 -4.28 -1.50
CA ARG A 261 10.42 -4.79 -0.27
C ARG A 261 9.40 -5.37 0.71
N PHE A 262 9.18 -4.68 1.84
CA PHE A 262 8.29 -5.14 2.88
C PHE A 262 6.81 -5.04 2.51
N ALA A 263 6.44 -4.50 1.34
CA ALA A 263 5.09 -4.68 0.79
C ALA A 263 4.75 -6.16 0.55
N MET A 264 5.73 -7.06 0.42
CA MET A 264 5.50 -8.50 0.23
C MET A 264 4.50 -9.07 1.25
N VAL A 265 4.55 -8.59 2.51
CA VAL A 265 3.64 -9.01 3.59
C VAL A 265 2.46 -8.07 3.83
N ALA A 266 2.18 -7.12 2.92
CA ALA A 266 1.07 -6.18 3.06
C ALA A 266 -0.28 -6.91 3.21
N PHE A 267 -0.47 -8.06 2.56
CA PHE A 267 -1.66 -8.89 2.81
C PHE A 267 -1.87 -9.19 4.30
N TRP A 268 -0.83 -9.55 5.04
CA TRP A 268 -0.93 -9.86 6.46
C TRP A 268 -1.31 -8.62 7.30
N SER A 269 -0.90 -7.42 6.89
CA SER A 269 -1.35 -6.19 7.53
C SER A 269 -2.85 -5.95 7.30
N ALA A 270 -3.36 -6.30 6.12
CA ALA A 270 -4.79 -6.27 5.82
C ALA A 270 -5.60 -7.39 6.53
N VAL A 271 -5.01 -8.57 6.75
CA VAL A 271 -5.59 -9.63 7.60
C VAL A 271 -5.81 -9.12 9.02
N ALA A 272 -4.78 -8.50 9.61
CA ALA A 272 -4.89 -7.90 10.94
C ALA A 272 -5.92 -6.76 10.99
N PHE A 273 -5.92 -5.89 9.97
CA PHE A 273 -6.87 -4.76 9.88
C PHE A 273 -8.32 -5.20 9.73
N SER A 274 -8.57 -6.24 8.94
CA SER A 274 -9.92 -6.74 8.63
C SER A 274 -10.50 -7.69 9.68
N GLY A 275 -9.67 -8.13 10.65
CA GLY A 275 -10.03 -9.17 11.61
C GLY A 275 -10.28 -10.54 10.98
N LEU A 276 -9.69 -10.83 9.82
CA LEU A 276 -9.88 -12.11 9.14
C LEU A 276 -9.28 -13.26 9.97
N GLU A 277 -10.12 -14.22 10.37
CA GLU A 277 -9.76 -15.32 11.26
C GLU A 277 -9.08 -16.50 10.53
N VAL A 278 -7.88 -16.26 9.98
CA VAL A 278 -7.05 -17.31 9.34
C VAL A 278 -5.99 -17.90 10.27
N PHE A 279 -5.44 -17.07 11.15
CA PHE A 279 -4.45 -17.44 12.17
C PHE A 279 -4.67 -16.59 13.42
N THR A 280 -4.06 -16.96 14.54
CA THR A 280 -4.12 -16.15 15.75
C THR A 280 -3.49 -14.76 15.50
N PRO A 281 -3.95 -13.70 16.21
CA PRO A 281 -3.33 -12.39 16.09
C PRO A 281 -1.82 -12.39 16.36
N GLY A 282 -1.34 -13.26 17.27
CA GLY A 282 0.07 -13.41 17.58
C GLY A 282 0.91 -13.98 16.42
N ILE A 283 0.36 -14.92 15.64
CA ILE A 283 1.02 -15.46 14.44
C ILE A 283 1.11 -14.37 13.37
N VAL A 284 0.01 -13.66 13.10
CA VAL A 284 -0.03 -12.57 12.11
C VAL A 284 0.93 -11.45 12.51
N LYS A 285 0.95 -11.07 13.80
CA LYS A 285 1.93 -10.13 14.38
C LYS A 285 3.36 -10.61 14.13
N GLY A 286 3.63 -11.88 14.40
CA GLY A 286 4.93 -12.49 14.17
C GLY A 286 5.41 -12.41 12.73
N ILE A 287 4.55 -12.71 11.76
CA ILE A 287 4.88 -12.63 10.33
C ILE A 287 5.31 -11.19 9.97
N ILE A 288 4.50 -10.20 10.34
CA ILE A 288 4.74 -8.80 9.98
C ILE A 288 6.00 -8.27 10.67
N LEU A 289 6.11 -8.44 11.99
CA LEU A 289 7.19 -7.82 12.76
C LEU A 289 8.56 -8.45 12.44
N ARG A 290 8.64 -9.77 12.27
CA ARG A 290 9.90 -10.42 11.82
C ARG A 290 10.30 -9.94 10.44
N HIS A 291 9.35 -9.80 9.52
CA HIS A 291 9.64 -9.31 8.17
C HIS A 291 10.18 -7.88 8.17
N LEU A 292 9.57 -6.99 8.95
CA LEU A 292 10.08 -5.62 9.10
C LEU A 292 11.48 -5.60 9.74
N ARG A 293 11.75 -6.43 10.75
CA ARG A 293 13.09 -6.58 11.35
C ARG A 293 14.12 -7.12 10.36
N TRP A 294 13.74 -8.09 9.52
CA TRP A 294 14.63 -8.63 8.48
C TRP A 294 15.04 -7.53 7.49
N TRP A 295 14.08 -6.75 7.00
CA TRP A 295 14.33 -5.61 6.10
C TRP A 295 15.11 -4.48 6.78
N GLN A 296 14.88 -4.25 8.07
CA GLN A 296 15.66 -3.32 8.86
C GLN A 296 17.13 -3.72 8.87
N GLN A 297 17.49 -5.00 8.85
CA GLN A 297 18.91 -5.42 8.79
C GLN A 297 19.56 -5.23 7.40
N GLN A 298 18.78 -4.98 6.36
CA GLN A 298 19.28 -4.84 5.00
C GLN A 298 19.73 -3.39 4.69
N PRO A 299 20.76 -3.18 3.84
CA PRO A 299 21.22 -1.86 3.40
C PRO A 299 20.29 -1.25 2.33
N ILE A 300 19.04 -0.98 2.69
CA ILE A 300 18.00 -0.55 1.73
C ILE A 300 17.83 0.97 1.60
N THR A 301 18.49 1.75 2.46
CA THR A 301 18.44 3.21 2.44
C THR A 301 19.74 3.81 1.91
N ASP A 302 19.66 4.98 1.30
CA ASP A 302 20.83 5.77 0.92
C ASP A 302 21.41 6.54 2.14
N ARG A 303 22.34 7.45 1.85
CA ARG A 303 23.00 8.31 2.85
C ARG A 303 22.05 9.27 3.57
N ASP A 304 20.94 9.62 2.92
CA ASP A 304 19.93 10.57 3.40
C ASP A 304 18.77 9.82 4.12
N GLY A 305 18.87 8.49 4.22
CA GLY A 305 17.90 7.63 4.89
C GLY A 305 16.71 7.23 4.02
N ILE A 306 16.75 7.53 2.71
CA ILE A 306 15.65 7.31 1.77
C ILE A 306 15.75 5.90 1.21
N LEU A 307 14.62 5.23 1.06
CA LEU A 307 14.55 3.93 0.40
C LEU A 307 15.08 4.01 -1.04
N THR A 308 16.07 3.17 -1.34
CA THR A 308 16.72 3.10 -2.67
C THR A 308 15.95 2.23 -3.65
N LEU A 309 16.25 2.28 -4.94
CA LEU A 309 15.82 1.25 -5.89
C LEU A 309 16.66 -0.03 -5.74
N GLY A 310 16.01 -1.20 -5.75
CA GLY A 310 16.71 -2.49 -5.70
C GLY A 310 15.92 -3.59 -5.01
N PHE A 311 16.60 -4.42 -4.23
CA PHE A 311 15.97 -5.45 -3.39
C PHE A 311 16.51 -5.32 -1.96
N ALA A 312 17.31 -6.28 -1.48
CA ALA A 312 18.01 -6.25 -0.19
C ALA A 312 19.15 -5.20 -0.14
N TYR A 313 19.57 -4.67 -1.27
CA TYR A 313 20.55 -3.60 -1.39
C TYR A 313 20.27 -2.77 -2.65
N PRO A 314 20.90 -1.60 -2.84
CA PRO A 314 20.69 -0.78 -4.03
C PRO A 314 21.16 -1.54 -5.27
N ASN A 315 20.24 -1.83 -6.19
CA ASN A 315 20.52 -2.65 -7.37
C ASN A 315 19.52 -2.36 -8.48
N LEU A 316 19.91 -1.52 -9.44
CA LEU A 316 19.04 -1.15 -10.56
C LEU A 316 18.71 -2.34 -11.49
N ALA A 317 19.49 -3.42 -11.49
CA ALA A 317 19.17 -4.62 -12.27
C ALA A 317 17.91 -5.35 -11.77
N MET A 318 17.45 -5.04 -10.56
CA MET A 318 16.19 -5.56 -9.99
C MET A 318 14.97 -4.72 -10.35
N CYS A 319 15.13 -3.62 -11.09
CA CYS A 319 14.05 -2.69 -11.37
C CYS A 319 13.32 -3.03 -12.67
N GLU A 320 12.02 -2.75 -12.69
CA GLU A 320 11.23 -2.70 -13.91
C GLU A 320 11.18 -1.28 -14.51
N ASP A 321 10.73 -1.16 -15.76
CA ASP A 321 10.64 0.09 -16.51
C ASP A 321 9.70 1.14 -15.90
N TYR A 322 8.78 0.71 -15.02
CA TYR A 322 7.88 1.56 -14.25
C TYR A 322 8.39 1.91 -12.86
N ASN A 323 9.64 1.59 -12.50
CA ASN A 323 10.19 1.92 -11.19
C ASN A 323 10.88 3.29 -11.21
N SER A 324 10.30 4.26 -10.50
CA SER A 324 10.91 5.58 -10.27
C SER A 324 11.59 5.65 -8.89
N PRO A 325 12.35 6.72 -8.57
CA PRO A 325 12.93 6.90 -7.24
C PRO A 325 11.92 6.82 -6.08
N GLY A 326 10.66 7.22 -6.31
CA GLY A 326 9.58 7.13 -5.31
C GLY A 326 9.03 5.71 -5.15
N SER A 327 9.27 4.84 -6.13
CA SER A 327 8.62 3.54 -6.20
C SER A 327 8.76 2.64 -4.96
N PRO A 328 9.94 2.57 -4.32
CA PRO A 328 10.12 1.71 -3.16
C PRO A 328 9.21 2.02 -1.97
N TYR A 329 8.65 3.23 -1.88
CA TYR A 329 7.77 3.62 -0.78
C TYR A 329 6.41 2.93 -0.80
N TRP A 330 6.08 2.16 -1.85
CA TRP A 330 4.92 1.28 -1.80
C TRP A 330 5.04 0.21 -0.70
N ALA A 331 6.26 -0.04 -0.23
CA ALA A 331 6.56 -0.80 0.97
C ALA A 331 5.70 -0.37 2.17
N LEU A 332 5.35 0.92 2.26
CA LEU A 332 4.59 1.47 3.37
C LEU A 332 3.16 0.93 3.51
N LYS A 333 2.62 0.21 2.51
CA LYS A 333 1.35 -0.54 2.63
C LYS A 333 1.31 -1.45 3.87
N THR A 334 2.44 -2.03 4.25
CA THR A 334 2.53 -2.91 5.42
C THR A 334 2.23 -2.19 6.73
N TYR A 335 2.36 -0.85 6.77
CA TYR A 335 2.00 -0.02 7.93
C TYR A 335 0.49 0.24 8.08
N LEU A 336 -0.38 -0.37 7.25
CA LEU A 336 -1.84 -0.34 7.45
C LEU A 336 -2.24 -0.74 8.89
N ILE A 337 -1.51 -1.66 9.52
CA ILE A 337 -1.69 -2.05 10.93
C ILE A 337 -1.61 -0.89 11.92
N LEU A 338 -0.99 0.24 11.58
CA LEU A 338 -0.96 1.42 12.45
C LEU A 338 -2.31 2.13 12.55
N ALA A 339 -3.25 1.87 11.63
CA ALA A 339 -4.64 2.30 11.75
C ALA A 339 -5.39 1.57 12.89
N LEU A 340 -4.86 0.46 13.41
CA LEU A 340 -5.45 -0.26 14.52
C LEU A 340 -5.11 0.47 15.84
N PRO A 341 -6.11 0.71 16.71
CA PRO A 341 -5.88 1.33 18.03
C PRO A 341 -5.05 0.41 18.92
N GLU A 342 -4.31 0.95 19.88
CA GLU A 342 -3.43 0.16 20.77
C GLU A 342 -4.16 -0.97 21.52
N SER A 343 -5.46 -0.80 21.81
CA SER A 343 -6.30 -1.82 22.44
C SER A 343 -6.68 -2.99 21.52
N HIS A 344 -6.38 -2.92 20.22
CA HIS A 344 -6.76 -3.95 19.25
C HIS A 344 -6.07 -5.30 19.56
N PRO A 345 -6.75 -6.46 19.38
CA PRO A 345 -6.18 -7.79 19.68
C PRO A 345 -4.82 -8.07 19.03
N PHE A 346 -4.57 -7.53 17.83
CA PHE A 346 -3.26 -7.59 17.17
C PHE A 346 -2.13 -7.02 18.04
N TRP A 347 -2.35 -5.86 18.67
CA TRP A 347 -1.33 -5.22 19.49
C TRP A 347 -1.18 -5.89 20.85
N GLN A 348 -2.31 -6.35 21.43
CA GLN A 348 -2.38 -7.00 22.73
C GLN A 348 -1.82 -8.42 22.74
N ALA A 349 -1.78 -9.11 21.60
CA ALA A 349 -1.24 -10.46 21.51
C ALA A 349 0.28 -10.48 21.62
N ASP A 350 0.80 -11.51 22.30
CA ASP A 350 2.22 -11.86 22.24
C ASP A 350 2.61 -12.30 20.83
N GLU A 351 3.83 -11.95 20.41
CA GLU A 351 4.36 -12.41 19.13
C GLU A 351 4.55 -13.94 19.15
N GLN A 352 4.00 -14.64 18.15
CA GLN A 352 4.11 -16.10 18.03
C GLN A 352 4.97 -16.50 16.83
N PRO A 353 5.62 -17.69 16.87
CA PRO A 353 6.31 -18.25 15.71
C PRO A 353 5.31 -18.56 14.58
N LEU A 354 5.83 -18.93 13.40
CA LEU A 354 5.00 -19.54 12.37
C LEU A 354 4.33 -20.81 12.92
N PRO A 355 3.10 -21.14 12.49
CA PRO A 355 2.46 -22.39 12.88
C PRO A 355 3.27 -23.59 12.37
N ALA A 356 3.01 -24.77 12.94
CA ALA A 356 3.55 -26.00 12.38
C ALA A 356 2.96 -26.21 10.98
N LEU A 357 3.81 -26.14 9.96
CA LEU A 357 3.44 -26.35 8.56
C LEU A 357 4.01 -27.68 8.07
N ALA A 358 3.40 -28.23 7.02
CA ALA A 358 4.02 -29.34 6.30
C ALA A 358 5.35 -28.87 5.67
N GLU A 359 6.30 -29.78 5.46
CA GLU A 359 7.58 -29.42 4.81
C GLU A 359 7.38 -28.89 3.38
N THR A 360 6.36 -29.39 2.68
CA THR A 360 6.04 -29.00 1.31
C THR A 360 4.55 -28.71 1.18
N ARG A 361 4.24 -27.57 0.56
CA ARG A 361 2.89 -27.23 0.08
C ARG A 361 2.91 -27.23 -1.44
N VAL A 362 2.12 -28.09 -2.04
CA VAL A 362 1.89 -28.07 -3.49
C VAL A 362 0.72 -27.14 -3.75
N ILE A 363 0.96 -26.09 -4.53
CA ILE A 363 -0.12 -25.24 -5.03
C ILE A 363 -0.55 -25.85 -6.36
N PRO A 364 -1.70 -26.57 -6.42
CA PRO A 364 -2.19 -27.13 -7.66
C PRO A 364 -2.40 -26.00 -8.67
N MET A 365 -2.25 -26.28 -9.96
CA MET A 365 -2.64 -25.29 -10.97
C MET A 365 -4.12 -24.98 -10.72
N PRO A 366 -4.50 -23.73 -10.38
CA PRO A 366 -5.87 -23.43 -9.99
C PRO A 366 -6.78 -23.88 -11.14
N SER A 367 -7.73 -24.76 -10.84
CA SER A 367 -8.60 -25.32 -11.85
C SER A 367 -9.43 -24.19 -12.45
N ARG A 368 -9.44 -24.07 -13.79
CA ARG A 368 -10.48 -23.29 -14.48
C ARG A 368 -11.80 -24.02 -14.25
N SER A 369 -12.48 -23.75 -13.14
CA SER A 369 -13.85 -24.22 -12.88
C SER A 369 -14.83 -23.42 -13.71
#